data_AF-A0A067CB68-F1
#
_entry.id   AF-A0A067CB68-F1
#
_cell.length_a   1.000
_cell.length_b   1.000
_cell.length_c   1.000
_cell.angle_alpha   90.00
_cell.angle_beta   90.00
_cell.angle_gamma   90.00
#
_symmetry.space_group_name_H-M   'P 1'
#
loop_
_entity.id
_entity.type
_entity.pdbx_description
1 polymer ?
#
loop_
_entity_poly.entity_id
_entity_poly.type
_entity_poly.pdbx_seq_one_letter_code
_entity_poly.pdbx_strand_id
1 'polypeptide(L)'
;MARHAKIEEESVDAITLQKKLAAIKDPKRTFRSERSIEFSDITELYAELAADYIGVLRKLNELHSLTQVRFVVLNGAQGVGKSWCIKSILHEELGPRESTNEPIFMRYNPHDNPNSKVFLVDMPGDDSLSQDLLKQLVEFFGVTSIGIQLFKFDTRPPQLDFFKVQNAFSGSDRVLVCLIQVLFVGADGPLAEYVDAWRCYLKNNGIDVSSAESKYHLMATDLAGSNSVLRKRDAYDSDEVFDGYEGYTRRFAHSQRLGINRVRANGGHSRDDVVAWIDDAIAATGL
;
A
#
# COMPACT_ATOMS: atom_id res chain seq x y z
N MET A 1 9.12 32.06 -14.06
CA MET A 1 9.88 32.34 -15.31
C MET A 1 10.83 31.20 -15.70
N ALA A 2 11.54 30.54 -14.77
CA ALA A 2 12.47 29.43 -15.10
C ALA A 2 11.82 28.16 -15.72
N ARG A 3 10.52 27.91 -15.48
CA ARG A 3 9.81 26.75 -16.06
C ARG A 3 9.43 26.92 -17.55
N HIS A 4 9.26 28.14 -18.04
CA HIS A 4 8.97 28.38 -19.46
C HIS A 4 10.22 28.27 -20.33
N ALA A 5 11.37 28.75 -19.84
CA ALA A 5 12.64 28.63 -20.53
C ALA A 5 13.06 27.17 -20.79
N LYS A 6 12.81 26.28 -19.81
CA LYS A 6 13.17 24.85 -19.93
C LYS A 6 12.31 24.10 -20.94
N ILE A 7 11.04 24.47 -21.10
CA ILE A 7 10.13 23.88 -22.10
C ILE A 7 10.47 24.40 -23.50
N GLU A 8 10.87 25.68 -23.63
CA GLU A 8 11.35 26.22 -24.91
C GLU A 8 12.65 25.55 -25.35
N GLU A 9 13.60 25.32 -24.45
CA GLU A 9 14.88 24.64 -24.72
C GLU A 9 14.66 23.18 -25.17
N GLU A 10 13.82 22.41 -24.48
CA GLU A 10 13.46 21.03 -24.86
C GLU A 10 12.68 20.96 -26.20
N SER A 11 11.89 21.99 -26.52
CA SER A 11 11.16 22.07 -27.79
C SER A 11 12.06 22.39 -29.00
N VAL A 12 13.09 23.21 -28.79
CA VAL A 12 14.09 23.55 -29.82
C VAL A 12 14.93 22.31 -30.15
N ASP A 13 15.26 21.49 -29.16
CA ASP A 13 15.99 20.23 -29.37
C ASP A 13 15.15 19.20 -30.14
N ALA A 14 13.85 19.08 -29.84
CA ALA A 14 12.96 18.17 -30.56
C ALA A 14 12.75 18.57 -32.04
N ILE A 15 12.62 19.87 -32.33
CA ILE A 15 12.51 20.39 -33.71
C ILE A 15 13.84 20.17 -34.46
N THR A 16 14.97 20.33 -33.78
CA THR A 16 16.31 20.11 -34.36
C THR A 16 16.53 18.63 -34.68
N LEU A 17 16.10 17.73 -33.79
CA LEU A 17 16.11 16.27 -34.01
C LEU A 17 15.20 15.85 -35.18
N GLN A 18 13.99 16.43 -35.28
CA GLN A 18 13.11 16.16 -36.43
C GLN A 18 13.69 16.64 -37.75
N LYS A 19 14.34 17.82 -37.78
CA LYS A 19 15.02 18.33 -38.98
C LYS A 19 16.21 17.44 -39.38
N LYS A 20 16.99 16.95 -38.42
CA LYS A 20 18.10 16.00 -38.66
C LYS A 20 17.59 14.66 -39.19
N LEU A 21 16.52 14.12 -38.62
CA LEU A 21 15.89 12.88 -39.10
C LEU A 21 15.26 13.02 -40.49
N ALA A 22 14.72 14.20 -40.84
CA ALA A 22 14.18 14.47 -42.16
C ALA A 22 15.27 14.49 -43.25
N ALA A 23 16.48 14.97 -42.93
CA ALA A 23 17.63 14.95 -43.85
C ALA A 23 18.13 13.52 -44.16
N ILE A 24 17.92 12.58 -43.24
CA ILE A 24 18.30 11.16 -43.41
C ILE A 24 17.32 10.40 -44.31
N LYS A 25 16.03 10.80 -44.34
CA LYS A 25 14.98 10.08 -45.11
C LYS A 25 14.97 10.34 -46.61
N ASP A 26 15.66 11.39 -47.11
CA ASP A 26 15.72 11.68 -48.54
C ASP A 26 17.12 12.16 -48.97
N PRO A 27 18.12 11.24 -49.03
CA PRO A 27 19.51 11.58 -49.32
C PRO A 27 19.73 12.05 -50.76
N LYS A 28 18.71 12.15 -51.62
CA LYS A 28 18.88 12.56 -53.03
C LYS A 28 18.58 14.03 -53.30
N ARG A 29 17.93 14.76 -52.37
CA ARG A 29 17.50 16.14 -52.62
C ARG A 29 18.42 17.23 -52.07
N THR A 30 19.37 16.90 -51.20
CA THR A 30 20.31 17.86 -50.58
C THR A 30 21.72 17.84 -51.18
N PHE A 31 22.00 17.01 -52.20
CA PHE A 31 23.35 16.88 -52.80
C PHE A 31 23.68 17.93 -53.87
N ARG A 32 22.96 19.05 -53.92
CA ARG A 32 23.18 20.08 -54.94
C ARG A 32 23.52 21.46 -54.40
N SER A 33 24.17 21.53 -53.24
CA SER A 33 25.15 22.58 -52.91
C SER A 33 25.66 22.36 -51.49
N GLU A 34 26.98 22.30 -51.37
CA GLU A 34 27.79 22.49 -50.16
C GLU A 34 27.97 21.28 -49.21
N ARG A 35 29.27 20.91 -49.11
CA ARG A 35 29.93 20.01 -48.16
C ARG A 35 29.59 18.52 -48.29
N SER A 36 30.55 17.78 -48.87
CA SER A 36 30.70 16.35 -48.67
C SER A 36 30.79 16.06 -47.18
N ILE A 37 29.72 15.52 -46.60
CA ILE A 37 29.77 14.89 -45.30
C ILE A 37 30.65 13.65 -45.49
N GLU A 38 31.80 13.58 -44.81
CA GLU A 38 32.70 12.45 -44.94
C GLU A 38 32.02 11.19 -44.35
N PHE A 39 32.31 10.03 -44.90
CA PHE A 39 31.72 8.76 -44.44
C PHE A 39 31.98 8.52 -42.94
N SER A 40 33.08 9.07 -42.40
CA SER A 40 33.44 9.11 -40.98
C SER A 40 32.40 9.83 -40.13
N ASP A 41 31.94 11.00 -40.58
CA ASP A 41 31.00 11.87 -39.86
C ASP A 41 29.62 11.19 -39.74
N ILE A 42 29.26 10.39 -40.76
CA ILE A 42 28.03 9.59 -40.76
C ILE A 42 28.14 8.47 -39.72
N THR A 43 29.27 7.75 -39.67
CA THR A 43 29.50 6.71 -38.64
C THR A 43 29.54 7.25 -37.21
N GLU A 44 30.13 8.43 -36.99
CA GLU A 44 30.11 9.09 -35.67
C GLU A 44 28.70 9.50 -35.28
N LEU A 45 27.93 10.08 -36.20
CA LEU A 45 26.53 10.44 -35.95
C LEU A 45 25.66 9.21 -35.62
N TYR A 46 25.86 8.07 -36.31
CA TYR A 46 25.18 6.82 -35.98
C TYR A 46 25.62 6.24 -34.63
N ALA A 47 26.89 6.39 -34.26
CA ALA A 47 27.40 5.95 -32.97
C ALA A 47 26.82 6.77 -31.80
N GLU A 48 26.72 8.09 -31.96
CA GLU A 48 26.04 8.97 -31.00
C GLU A 48 24.56 8.63 -30.87
N LEU A 49 23.85 8.48 -31.99
CA LEU A 49 22.42 8.13 -31.98
C LEU A 49 22.17 6.76 -31.33
N ALA A 50 23.05 5.79 -31.57
CA ALA A 50 22.97 4.47 -30.95
C ALA A 50 23.26 4.54 -29.45
N ALA A 51 24.23 5.36 -29.00
CA ALA A 51 24.52 5.57 -27.59
C ALA A 51 23.34 6.22 -26.87
N ASP A 52 22.70 7.23 -27.47
CA ASP A 52 21.51 7.88 -26.93
C ASP A 52 20.32 6.90 -26.84
N TYR A 53 20.09 6.11 -27.89
CA TYR A 53 19.05 5.09 -27.90
C TYR A 53 19.28 4.01 -26.82
N ILE A 54 20.52 3.55 -26.65
CA ILE A 54 20.89 2.64 -25.56
C ILE A 54 20.68 3.30 -24.19
N GLY A 55 20.99 4.60 -24.04
CA GLY A 55 20.72 5.37 -22.83
C GLY A 55 19.23 5.43 -22.49
N VAL A 56 18.38 5.65 -23.50
CA VAL A 56 16.91 5.62 -23.35
C VAL A 56 16.43 4.22 -22.98
N LEU A 57 16.92 3.16 -23.66
CA LEU A 57 16.56 1.78 -23.33
C LEU A 57 17.00 1.37 -21.92
N ARG A 58 18.17 1.81 -21.45
CA ARG A 58 18.62 1.58 -20.08
C ARG A 58 17.72 2.28 -19.06
N LYS A 59 17.38 3.56 -19.30
CA LYS A 59 16.42 4.28 -18.44
C LYS A 59 15.03 3.65 -18.44
N LEU A 60 14.55 3.18 -19.60
CA LEU A 60 13.29 2.44 -19.69
C LEU A 60 13.36 1.12 -18.95
N ASN A 61 14.50 0.41 -19.00
CA ASN A 61 14.70 -0.83 -18.25
C ASN A 61 14.84 -0.58 -16.75
N GLU A 62 15.48 0.51 -16.32
CA GLU A 62 15.52 0.95 -14.93
C GLU A 62 14.12 1.32 -14.44
N LEU A 63 13.36 2.11 -15.20
CA LEU A 63 11.96 2.41 -14.94
C LEU A 63 11.11 1.13 -14.87
N HIS A 64 11.34 0.17 -15.79
CA HIS A 64 10.64 -1.11 -15.76
C HIS A 64 11.02 -1.95 -14.53
N SER A 65 12.28 -1.90 -14.09
CA SER A 65 12.71 -2.55 -12.84
C SER A 65 12.06 -1.92 -11.60
N LEU A 66 11.68 -0.63 -11.67
CA LEU A 66 10.89 0.10 -10.68
C LEU A 66 9.38 -0.20 -10.79
N THR A 67 8.86 -0.56 -11.97
CA THR A 67 7.46 -1.04 -12.11
C THR A 67 7.19 -2.38 -11.41
N GLN A 68 8.24 -3.07 -10.94
CA GLN A 68 8.12 -4.27 -10.11
C GLN A 68 7.96 -3.97 -8.61
N VAL A 69 8.04 -2.70 -8.21
CA VAL A 69 7.80 -2.30 -6.81
C VAL A 69 6.30 -2.21 -6.59
N ARG A 70 5.80 -2.88 -5.54
CA ARG A 70 4.38 -2.88 -5.19
C ARG A 70 4.16 -2.22 -3.84
N PHE A 71 3.09 -1.43 -3.73
CA PHE A 71 2.71 -0.77 -2.49
C PHE A 71 1.41 -1.36 -1.95
N VAL A 72 1.45 -1.74 -0.67
CA VAL A 72 0.28 -2.08 0.13
C VAL A 72 0.01 -0.91 1.05
N VAL A 73 -1.01 -0.12 0.73
CA VAL A 73 -1.27 1.15 1.40
C VAL A 73 -2.27 0.94 2.54
N LEU A 74 -1.87 1.24 3.77
CA LEU A 74 -2.74 1.18 4.94
C LEU A 74 -3.30 2.57 5.24
N ASN A 75 -4.63 2.70 5.17
CA ASN A 75 -5.35 3.93 5.48
C ASN A 75 -6.30 3.76 6.67
N GLY A 76 -6.57 4.87 7.38
CA GLY A 76 -7.52 4.90 8.48
C GLY A 76 -7.24 6.02 9.47
N ALA A 77 -8.25 6.29 10.30
CA ALA A 77 -8.25 7.35 11.29
C ALA A 77 -7.04 7.29 12.24
N GLN A 78 -6.68 8.43 12.81
CA GLN A 78 -5.62 8.49 13.82
C GLN A 78 -5.96 7.59 15.02
N GLY A 79 -4.97 6.86 15.52
CA GLY A 79 -5.14 5.99 16.69
C GLY A 79 -5.89 4.68 16.43
N VAL A 80 -6.32 4.40 15.18
CA VAL A 80 -7.00 3.14 14.84
C VAL A 80 -6.08 1.92 15.05
N GLY A 81 -4.76 2.09 14.87
CA GLY A 81 -3.76 1.03 15.08
C GLY A 81 -3.02 0.58 13.83
N LYS A 82 -2.80 1.48 12.86
CA LYS A 82 -2.16 1.16 11.56
C LYS A 82 -0.75 0.61 11.71
N SER A 83 0.13 1.32 12.41
CA SER A 83 1.50 0.90 12.65
C SER A 83 1.58 -0.43 13.42
N TRP A 84 0.63 -0.69 14.31
CA TRP A 84 0.54 -1.97 15.04
C TRP A 84 0.03 -3.10 14.16
N CYS A 85 -0.90 -2.83 13.25
CA CYS A 85 -1.33 -3.79 12.23
C CYS A 85 -0.13 -4.20 11.36
N ILE A 86 0.69 -3.23 10.93
CA ILE A 86 1.90 -3.49 10.14
C ILE A 86 2.91 -4.32 10.90
N LYS A 87 3.26 -3.92 12.13
CA LYS A 87 4.19 -4.68 12.98
C LYS A 87 3.71 -6.12 13.18
N SER A 88 2.41 -6.33 13.37
CA SER A 88 1.84 -7.68 13.51
C SER A 88 1.88 -8.49 12.22
N ILE A 89 1.68 -7.87 11.05
CA ILE A 89 1.89 -8.52 9.74
C ILE A 89 3.35 -8.97 9.61
N LEU A 90 4.29 -8.13 10.02
CA LEU A 90 5.74 -8.37 9.92
C LEU A 90 6.34 -9.23 11.05
N HIS A 91 5.54 -9.68 12.03
CA HIS A 91 6.04 -10.33 13.25
C HIS A 91 7.07 -9.50 14.05
N GLU A 92 6.95 -8.17 14.01
CA GLU A 92 7.79 -7.27 14.78
C GLU A 92 7.24 -7.04 16.20
N GLU A 93 8.12 -6.68 17.13
CA GLU A 93 7.73 -6.34 18.50
C GLU A 93 6.82 -5.10 18.53
N LEU A 94 5.69 -5.24 19.23
CA LEU A 94 4.74 -4.16 19.42
C LEU A 94 5.29 -3.16 20.44
N GLY A 95 5.82 -2.06 19.92
CA GLY A 95 6.33 -0.93 20.69
C GLY A 95 5.25 0.09 21.08
N PRO A 96 5.65 1.24 21.66
CA PRO A 96 4.73 2.33 22.01
C PRO A 96 3.96 2.84 20.78
N ARG A 97 2.80 3.47 21.04
CA ARG A 97 2.00 4.10 19.99
C ARG A 97 2.70 5.37 19.51
N GLU A 98 3.29 5.28 18.33
CA GLU A 98 3.83 6.42 17.61
C GLU A 98 2.77 6.90 16.61
N SER A 99 2.53 8.22 16.59
CA SER A 99 1.65 8.80 15.58
C SER A 99 2.48 9.10 14.34
N THR A 100 2.03 8.58 13.21
CA THR A 100 2.63 8.80 11.90
C THR A 100 2.15 10.13 11.32
N ASN A 101 3.07 11.09 11.14
CA ASN A 101 2.78 12.41 10.57
C ASN A 101 3.05 12.49 9.06
N GLU A 102 3.89 11.59 8.54
CA GLU A 102 4.27 11.47 7.13
C GLU A 102 4.25 9.98 6.73
N PRO A 103 4.05 9.62 5.45
CA PRO A 103 4.04 8.22 5.03
C PRO A 103 5.33 7.48 5.39
N ILE A 104 5.20 6.34 6.08
CA ILE A 104 6.32 5.47 6.46
C ILE A 104 6.29 4.21 5.61
N PHE A 105 7.43 3.84 5.04
CA PHE A 105 7.59 2.65 4.20
C PHE A 105 8.30 1.55 4.97
N MET A 106 7.68 0.38 5.00
CA MET A 106 8.24 -0.83 5.61
C MET A 106 8.26 -1.94 4.58
N ARG A 107 9.35 -2.70 4.49
CA ARG A 107 9.42 -3.81 3.53
C ARG A 107 8.42 -4.88 3.95
N TYR A 108 7.56 -5.30 3.02
CA TYR A 108 6.67 -6.43 3.24
C TYR A 108 7.49 -7.72 3.18
N ASN A 109 7.72 -8.30 4.36
CA ASN A 109 8.51 -9.52 4.50
C ASN A 109 7.95 -10.46 5.58
N PRO A 110 6.70 -10.91 5.47
CA PRO A 110 6.11 -11.81 6.47
C PRO A 110 6.67 -13.24 6.44
N HIS A 111 7.47 -13.59 5.41
CA HIS A 111 7.98 -14.94 5.11
C HIS A 111 9.53 -15.00 4.99
N ASP A 112 10.25 -14.00 5.51
CA ASP A 112 11.73 -13.92 5.42
C ASP A 112 12.34 -13.97 3.99
N ASN A 113 11.65 -13.38 3.02
CA ASN A 113 12.16 -13.05 1.69
C ASN A 113 12.84 -11.65 1.64
N PRO A 114 14.19 -11.58 1.71
CA PRO A 114 14.92 -10.31 1.69
C PRO A 114 14.82 -9.56 0.36
N ASN A 115 14.44 -10.25 -0.73
CA ASN A 115 14.35 -9.69 -2.08
C ASN A 115 12.94 -9.18 -2.43
N SER A 116 12.01 -9.17 -1.47
CA SER A 116 10.68 -8.61 -1.68
C SER A 116 10.77 -7.14 -2.11
N LYS A 117 10.20 -6.83 -3.28
CA LYS A 117 9.99 -5.47 -3.79
C LYS A 117 8.63 -4.90 -3.37
N VAL A 118 8.02 -5.48 -2.34
CA VAL A 118 6.71 -5.06 -1.85
C VAL A 118 6.91 -4.26 -0.57
N PHE A 119 6.20 -3.14 -0.45
CA PHE A 119 6.29 -2.23 0.69
C PHE A 119 4.91 -2.00 1.30
N LEU A 120 4.82 -2.12 2.62
CA LEU A 120 3.71 -1.62 3.41
C LEU A 120 3.90 -0.11 3.61
N VAL A 121 2.86 0.67 3.34
CA VAL A 121 2.88 2.13 3.51
C VAL A 121 1.92 2.50 4.64
N ASP A 122 2.47 2.95 5.77
CA ASP A 122 1.69 3.51 6.88
C ASP A 122 1.36 4.96 6.56
N MET A 123 0.09 5.23 6.22
CA MET A 123 -0.34 6.59 5.96
C MET A 123 -0.52 7.39 7.26
N PRO A 124 -0.30 8.69 7.25
CA PRO A 124 -0.68 9.52 8.40
C PRO A 124 -2.19 9.43 8.68
N GLY A 125 -2.59 9.76 9.91
CA GLY A 125 -4.01 9.80 10.25
C GLY A 125 -4.77 10.86 9.43
N ASP A 126 -6.06 10.62 9.18
CA ASP A 126 -6.93 11.51 8.41
C ASP A 126 -6.98 12.97 8.96
N ASP A 127 -6.63 13.16 10.24
CA ASP A 127 -6.60 14.46 10.93
C ASP A 127 -5.21 15.14 10.90
N SER A 128 -4.17 14.44 10.43
CA SER A 128 -2.78 14.88 10.50
C SER A 128 -2.30 15.63 9.25
N LEU A 129 -2.96 15.43 8.10
CA LEU A 129 -2.63 16.08 6.82
C LEU A 129 -3.88 16.71 6.20
N SER A 130 -3.70 17.67 5.29
CA SER A 130 -4.82 18.19 4.49
C SER A 130 -5.40 17.07 3.62
N GLN A 131 -6.73 17.06 3.45
CA GLN A 131 -7.40 16.01 2.66
C GLN A 131 -6.92 15.95 1.21
N ASP A 132 -6.53 17.09 0.63
CA ASP A 132 -5.97 17.15 -0.73
C ASP A 132 -4.60 16.47 -0.82
N LEU A 133 -3.77 16.59 0.21
CA LEU A 133 -2.46 15.96 0.26
C LEU A 133 -2.58 14.45 0.51
N LEU A 134 -3.50 14.03 1.40
CA LEU A 134 -3.83 12.61 1.59
C LEU A 134 -4.31 12.00 0.29
N LYS A 135 -5.23 12.68 -0.41
CA LYS A 135 -5.72 12.23 -1.71
C LYS A 135 -4.59 12.07 -2.72
N GLN A 136 -3.70 13.06 -2.84
CA GLN A 136 -2.57 13.00 -3.76
C GLN A 136 -1.60 11.87 -3.41
N LEU A 137 -1.28 11.68 -2.12
CA LEU A 137 -0.39 10.61 -1.68
C LEU A 137 -0.99 9.23 -1.96
N VAL A 138 -2.28 9.08 -1.70
CA VAL A 138 -2.98 7.82 -1.92
C VAL A 138 -3.17 7.52 -3.40
N GLU A 139 -3.44 8.53 -4.24
CA GLU A 139 -3.42 8.38 -5.70
C GLU A 139 -2.00 8.08 -6.22
N PHE A 140 -0.97 8.70 -5.64
CA PHE A 140 0.43 8.53 -6.02
C PHE A 140 0.94 7.12 -5.69
N PHE A 141 0.65 6.60 -4.50
CA PHE A 141 0.91 5.20 -4.16
C PHE A 141 -0.12 4.25 -4.80
N GLY A 142 -1.23 4.81 -5.30
CA GLY A 142 -2.39 4.13 -5.85
C GLY A 142 -2.14 3.41 -7.16
N VAL A 143 -1.20 3.90 -7.95
CA VAL A 143 -0.77 3.28 -9.22
C VAL A 143 -0.13 1.93 -8.90
N THR A 144 -0.83 0.82 -9.20
CA THR A 144 -0.51 -0.60 -8.88
C THR A 144 -0.81 -1.09 -7.44
N SER A 145 -1.68 -0.39 -6.71
CA SER A 145 -1.83 -0.60 -5.26
C SER A 145 -2.84 -1.65 -4.81
N ILE A 146 -2.46 -2.31 -3.72
CA ILE A 146 -3.34 -3.07 -2.82
C ILE A 146 -3.69 -2.13 -1.67
N GLY A 147 -4.98 -1.89 -1.45
CA GLY A 147 -5.47 -1.03 -0.37
C GLY A 147 -5.85 -1.82 0.87
N ILE A 148 -5.55 -1.30 2.07
CA ILE A 148 -6.11 -1.80 3.33
C ILE A 148 -6.71 -0.62 4.08
N GLN A 149 -8.04 -0.59 4.17
CA GLN A 149 -8.77 0.38 4.98
C GLN A 149 -9.03 -0.20 6.38
N LEU A 150 -8.49 0.43 7.40
CA LEU A 150 -8.67 0.01 8.79
C LEU A 150 -9.84 0.77 9.44
N PHE A 151 -10.74 0.03 10.06
CA PHE A 151 -11.78 0.57 10.93
C PHE A 151 -11.70 -0.05 12.31
N LYS A 152 -11.91 0.75 13.34
CA LYS A 152 -12.14 0.18 14.67
C LYS A 152 -13.47 -0.57 14.65
N PHE A 153 -13.43 -1.84 15.04
CA PHE A 153 -14.62 -2.67 15.14
C PHE A 153 -15.58 -2.06 16.16
N ASP A 154 -16.87 -2.15 15.84
CA ASP A 154 -17.98 -1.85 16.72
C ASP A 154 -19.11 -2.85 16.41
N THR A 155 -19.90 -3.19 17.42
CA THR A 155 -21.12 -4.01 17.27
C THR A 155 -22.13 -3.38 16.33
N ARG A 156 -22.11 -2.05 16.19
CA ARG A 156 -22.88 -1.30 15.19
C ARG A 156 -21.95 -0.39 14.42
N PRO A 157 -21.95 -0.44 13.08
CA PRO A 157 -21.10 0.45 12.29
C PRO A 157 -21.37 1.92 12.65
N PRO A 158 -20.33 2.71 12.96
CA PRO A 158 -20.49 4.14 13.18
C PRO A 158 -20.88 4.82 11.87
N GLN A 159 -21.36 6.06 11.95
CA GLN A 159 -21.55 6.87 10.74
C GLN A 159 -20.18 7.17 10.12
N LEU A 160 -19.90 6.55 8.97
CA LEU A 160 -18.67 6.72 8.22
C LEU A 160 -18.88 7.64 7.03
N ASP A 161 -17.84 8.40 6.69
CA ASP A 161 -17.78 9.16 5.45
C ASP A 161 -17.32 8.24 4.31
N PHE A 162 -18.28 7.58 3.66
CA PHE A 162 -18.03 6.62 2.61
C PHE A 162 -17.40 7.21 1.35
N PHE A 163 -17.63 8.50 1.10
CA PHE A 163 -17.02 9.19 -0.02
C PHE A 163 -15.50 9.23 0.14
N LYS A 164 -15.00 9.44 1.37
CA LYS A 164 -13.57 9.37 1.66
C LYS A 164 -13.00 7.97 1.45
N VAL A 165 -13.70 6.94 1.91
CA VAL A 165 -13.25 5.54 1.78
C VAL A 165 -13.17 5.11 0.31
N GLN A 166 -14.18 5.46 -0.49
CA GLN A 166 -14.21 5.14 -1.92
C GLN A 166 -13.12 5.90 -2.69
N ASN A 167 -12.92 7.18 -2.38
CA ASN A 167 -11.89 7.99 -3.04
C ASN A 167 -10.48 7.54 -2.67
N ALA A 168 -10.24 7.20 -1.40
CA ALA A 168 -8.95 6.72 -0.92
C ALA A 168 -8.50 5.43 -1.61
N PHE A 169 -9.38 4.62 -2.21
CA PHE A 169 -8.91 3.45 -2.95
C PHE A 169 -9.56 3.35 -4.32
N SER A 170 -9.83 4.51 -4.93
CA SER A 170 -10.38 4.62 -6.28
C SER A 170 -9.46 3.96 -7.31
N GLY A 171 -8.15 4.19 -7.20
CA GLY A 171 -7.11 3.62 -8.08
C GLY A 171 -6.60 2.23 -7.71
N SER A 172 -7.05 1.64 -6.60
CA SER A 172 -6.61 0.30 -6.19
C SER A 172 -7.47 -0.80 -6.82
N ASP A 173 -6.79 -1.88 -7.24
CA ASP A 173 -7.42 -3.06 -7.86
C ASP A 173 -8.08 -3.97 -6.83
N ARG A 174 -7.53 -4.02 -5.61
CA ARG A 174 -8.07 -4.79 -4.49
C ARG A 174 -7.97 -3.97 -3.20
N VAL A 175 -9.02 -4.04 -2.40
CA VAL A 175 -9.14 -3.28 -1.15
C VAL A 175 -9.64 -4.19 -0.04
N LEU A 176 -8.86 -4.33 1.01
CA LEU A 176 -9.29 -5.00 2.24
C LEU A 176 -9.87 -3.97 3.20
N VAL A 177 -11.15 -4.07 3.48
CA VAL A 177 -11.78 -3.44 4.63
C VAL A 177 -11.51 -4.33 5.85
N CYS A 178 -10.71 -3.82 6.78
CA CYS A 178 -10.24 -4.58 7.94
C CYS A 178 -10.79 -3.95 9.23
N LEU A 179 -11.72 -4.67 9.87
CA LEU A 179 -12.27 -4.32 11.18
C LEU A 179 -11.31 -4.80 12.26
N ILE A 180 -10.63 -3.88 12.92
CA ILE A 180 -9.59 -4.17 13.92
C ILE A 180 -10.06 -3.93 15.35
N GLN A 181 -9.32 -4.46 16.33
CA GLN A 181 -9.65 -4.37 17.76
C GLN A 181 -10.97 -5.08 18.12
N VAL A 182 -11.26 -6.20 17.46
CA VAL A 182 -12.49 -6.98 17.67
C VAL A 182 -12.68 -7.40 19.13
N LEU A 183 -11.58 -7.72 19.83
CA LEU A 183 -11.64 -8.12 21.24
C LEU A 183 -11.97 -6.95 22.18
N PHE A 184 -11.73 -5.70 21.76
CA PHE A 184 -11.97 -4.50 22.57
C PHE A 184 -13.45 -4.29 22.89
N VAL A 185 -14.33 -4.61 21.94
CA VAL A 185 -15.79 -4.42 22.08
C VAL A 185 -16.41 -5.54 22.90
N GLY A 186 -15.63 -6.56 23.24
CA GLY A 186 -16.05 -7.67 24.08
C GLY A 186 -17.05 -8.60 23.41
N ALA A 187 -16.94 -8.75 22.08
CA ALA A 187 -17.68 -9.75 21.33
C ALA A 187 -17.18 -11.17 21.71
N ASP A 188 -17.65 -11.66 22.87
CA ASP A 188 -17.51 -13.07 23.25
C ASP A 188 -18.52 -13.97 22.49
N GLY A 189 -19.47 -13.33 21.78
CA GLY A 189 -20.47 -13.99 20.95
C GLY A 189 -20.04 -14.21 19.49
N PRO A 190 -20.91 -14.80 18.66
CA PRO A 190 -20.62 -15.07 17.27
C PRO A 190 -20.37 -13.76 16.50
N LEU A 191 -19.16 -13.60 15.93
CA LEU A 191 -18.80 -12.40 15.17
C LEU A 191 -19.58 -12.29 13.87
N ALA A 192 -20.08 -13.42 13.36
CA ALA A 192 -20.81 -13.50 12.10
C ALA A 192 -21.94 -12.47 12.01
N GLU A 193 -22.79 -12.34 13.03
CA GLU A 193 -23.93 -11.41 13.00
C GLU A 193 -23.50 -9.95 12.92
N TYR A 194 -22.44 -9.57 13.66
CA TYR A 194 -21.89 -8.22 13.60
C TYR A 194 -21.21 -7.95 12.26
N VAL A 195 -20.44 -8.92 11.75
CA VAL A 195 -19.79 -8.82 10.44
C VAL A 195 -20.84 -8.69 9.33
N ASP A 196 -21.95 -9.42 9.41
CA ASP A 196 -23.04 -9.30 8.45
C ASP A 196 -23.76 -7.95 8.54
N ALA A 197 -23.92 -7.38 9.74
CA ALA A 197 -24.40 -6.01 9.89
C ALA A 197 -23.44 -5.00 9.23
N TRP A 198 -22.13 -5.18 9.38
CA TRP A 198 -21.12 -4.40 8.66
C TRP A 198 -21.22 -4.60 7.14
N ARG A 199 -21.37 -5.83 6.63
CA ARG A 199 -21.55 -6.09 5.19
C ARG A 199 -22.76 -5.35 4.64
N CYS A 200 -23.91 -5.44 5.30
CA CYS A 200 -25.12 -4.73 4.91
C CYS A 200 -24.91 -3.21 4.92
N TYR A 201 -24.26 -2.68 5.95
CA TYR A 201 -23.96 -1.26 6.06
C TYR A 201 -23.03 -0.76 4.94
N LEU A 202 -21.93 -1.47 4.67
CA LEU A 202 -21.00 -1.15 3.58
C LEU A 202 -21.73 -1.20 2.22
N LYS A 203 -22.52 -2.25 1.98
CA LYS A 203 -23.27 -2.43 0.72
C LYS A 203 -24.27 -1.31 0.48
N ASN A 204 -25.03 -0.92 1.51
CA ASN A 204 -25.99 0.18 1.43
C ASN A 204 -25.34 1.54 1.13
N ASN A 205 -24.03 1.67 1.35
CA ASN A 205 -23.26 2.87 1.06
C ASN A 205 -22.33 2.69 -0.16
N GLY A 206 -22.59 1.70 -1.01
CA GLY A 206 -21.89 1.53 -2.28
C GLY A 206 -20.53 0.83 -2.20
N ILE A 207 -20.22 0.16 -1.09
CA ILE A 207 -19.05 -0.71 -0.96
C ILE A 207 -19.54 -2.16 -0.88
N ASP A 208 -19.57 -2.86 -2.02
CA ASP A 208 -19.96 -4.26 -2.06
C ASP A 208 -18.80 -5.15 -1.61
N VAL A 209 -18.91 -5.80 -0.46
CA VAL A 209 -17.93 -6.80 0.04
C VAL A 209 -18.45 -8.23 -0.07
N SER A 210 -19.62 -8.42 -0.69
CA SER A 210 -20.33 -9.71 -0.78
C SER A 210 -20.10 -10.44 -2.10
N SER A 211 -19.83 -9.71 -3.18
CA SER A 211 -19.54 -10.30 -4.49
C SER A 211 -18.11 -10.82 -4.59
N ALA A 212 -17.95 -12.02 -5.15
CA ALA A 212 -16.62 -12.58 -5.46
C ALA A 212 -15.85 -11.76 -6.51
N GLU A 213 -16.57 -11.02 -7.36
CA GLU A 213 -16.00 -10.12 -8.38
C GLU A 213 -15.71 -8.73 -7.83
N SER A 214 -16.08 -8.44 -6.57
CA SER A 214 -15.80 -7.15 -5.98
C SER A 214 -14.31 -6.99 -5.71
N LYS A 215 -13.81 -5.78 -5.93
CA LYS A 215 -12.48 -5.38 -5.44
C LYS A 215 -12.40 -5.28 -3.91
N TYR A 216 -13.53 -5.10 -3.24
CA TYR A 216 -13.58 -4.93 -1.79
C TYR A 216 -13.78 -6.28 -1.09
N HIS A 217 -12.95 -6.53 -0.08
CA HIS A 217 -13.03 -7.69 0.79
C HIS A 217 -13.20 -7.22 2.24
N LEU A 218 -13.84 -8.02 3.10
CA LEU A 218 -14.05 -7.68 4.51
C LEU A 218 -13.43 -8.75 5.41
N MET A 219 -12.55 -8.33 6.33
CA MET A 219 -12.04 -9.16 7.41
C MET A 219 -12.23 -8.48 8.76
N ALA A 220 -12.49 -9.27 9.79
CA ALA A 220 -12.55 -8.82 11.18
C ALA A 220 -11.46 -9.52 11.97
N THR A 221 -10.55 -8.77 12.58
CA THR A 221 -9.33 -9.30 13.21
C THR A 221 -8.91 -8.49 14.44
N ASP A 222 -8.02 -9.05 15.26
CA ASP A 222 -7.42 -8.34 16.40
C ASP A 222 -5.92 -8.04 16.20
N LEU A 223 -5.47 -7.96 14.94
CA LEU A 223 -4.07 -7.66 14.58
C LEU A 223 -3.50 -6.38 15.20
N ALA A 224 -4.33 -5.39 15.49
CA ALA A 224 -3.89 -4.15 16.13
C ALA A 224 -3.88 -4.24 17.66
N GLY A 225 -4.24 -5.39 18.25
CA GLY A 225 -4.37 -5.63 19.69
C GLY A 225 -5.38 -4.70 20.38
N SER A 226 -6.36 -5.26 21.07
CA SER A 226 -7.09 -4.45 22.06
C SER A 226 -6.14 -4.12 23.23
N ASN A 227 -5.63 -2.88 23.30
CA ASN A 227 -4.80 -2.41 24.42
C ASN A 227 -5.52 -2.44 25.79
N SER A 228 -6.81 -2.75 25.83
CA SER A 228 -7.48 -3.13 27.06
C SER A 228 -7.10 -4.57 27.41
N VAL A 229 -6.03 -4.68 28.19
CA VAL A 229 -6.03 -5.38 29.49
C VAL A 229 -6.73 -6.73 29.45
N LEU A 230 -5.95 -7.81 29.64
CA LEU A 230 -6.37 -9.05 30.30
C LEU A 230 -7.65 -8.76 31.10
N ARG A 231 -8.82 -9.19 30.63
CA ARG A 231 -10.03 -9.01 31.42
C ARG A 231 -9.70 -9.54 32.80
N LYS A 232 -10.08 -8.83 33.88
CA LYS A 232 -9.81 -9.28 35.26
C LYS A 232 -10.06 -10.77 35.46
N ARG A 233 -11.01 -11.37 34.73
CA ARG A 233 -11.27 -12.83 34.70
C ARG A 233 -10.09 -13.70 34.26
N ASP A 234 -9.31 -13.33 33.25
CA ASP A 234 -8.15 -14.11 32.79
C ASP A 234 -6.90 -13.85 33.67
N ALA A 235 -6.95 -12.87 34.59
CA ALA A 235 -5.86 -12.53 35.51
C ALA A 235 -5.93 -13.27 36.86
N TYR A 236 -7.02 -14.00 37.15
CA TYR A 236 -7.20 -14.73 38.41
C TYR A 236 -6.68 -16.17 38.39
N ASP A 237 -6.21 -16.68 37.23
CA ASP A 237 -5.73 -18.07 37.10
C ASP A 237 -4.19 -18.20 37.03
N SER A 238 -3.44 -17.10 37.15
CA SER A 238 -1.98 -17.16 37.20
C SER A 238 -1.46 -16.59 38.52
N ASP A 239 -1.19 -17.48 39.48
CA ASP A 239 -0.39 -17.20 40.70
C ASP A 239 1.08 -16.85 40.40
N GLU A 240 1.43 -16.52 39.15
CA GLU A 240 2.79 -16.19 38.76
C GLU A 240 3.14 -14.76 39.15
N VAL A 241 4.23 -14.64 39.90
CA VAL A 241 4.83 -13.39 40.37
C VAL A 241 5.18 -12.49 39.18
N PHE A 242 4.85 -11.20 39.32
CA PHE A 242 5.09 -10.15 38.31
C PHE A 242 6.59 -9.84 38.26
N ASP A 243 7.32 -10.37 37.27
CA ASP A 243 8.75 -10.14 37.10
C ASP A 243 9.04 -9.27 35.85
N GLY A 244 8.99 -7.95 36.06
CA GLY A 244 9.48 -6.94 35.11
C GLY A 244 8.77 -6.83 33.74
N TYR A 245 9.43 -6.10 32.84
CA TYR A 245 8.96 -5.79 31.47
C TYR A 245 8.85 -7.04 30.59
N GLU A 246 9.77 -8.01 30.73
CA GLU A 246 9.71 -9.28 29.98
C GLU A 246 8.49 -10.14 30.34
N GLY A 247 8.08 -10.14 31.61
CA GLY A 247 6.87 -10.82 32.06
C GLY A 247 5.60 -10.21 31.45
N TYR A 248 5.57 -8.88 31.28
CA TYR A 248 4.49 -8.18 30.59
C TYR A 248 4.42 -8.57 29.10
N THR A 249 5.54 -8.59 28.40
CA THR A 249 5.60 -8.94 26.96
C THR A 249 5.15 -10.39 26.71
N ARG A 250 5.57 -11.34 27.56
CA ARG A 250 5.11 -12.75 27.45
C ARG A 250 3.62 -12.92 27.74
N ARG A 251 3.09 -12.25 28.77
CA ARG A 251 1.64 -12.29 29.09
C ARG A 251 0.81 -11.62 28.00
N PHE A 252 1.30 -10.53 27.44
CA PHE A 252 0.65 -9.85 26.33
C PHE A 252 0.64 -10.74 25.07
N ALA A 253 1.75 -11.38 24.73
CA ALA A 253 1.83 -12.33 23.62
C ALA A 253 0.93 -13.56 23.82
N HIS A 254 0.86 -14.12 25.04
CA HIS A 254 -0.02 -15.23 25.36
C HIS A 254 -1.51 -14.84 25.30
N SER A 255 -1.87 -13.68 25.86
CA SER A 255 -3.22 -13.11 25.83
C SER A 255 -3.66 -12.80 24.39
N GLN A 256 -2.77 -12.25 23.56
CA GLN A 256 -3.03 -12.06 22.13
C GLN A 256 -3.26 -13.38 21.41
N ARG A 257 -2.45 -14.41 21.68
CA ARG A 257 -2.62 -15.73 21.06
C ARG A 257 -3.96 -16.38 21.43
N LEU A 258 -4.36 -16.32 22.70
CA LEU A 258 -5.67 -16.79 23.15
C LEU A 258 -6.81 -15.94 22.55
N GLY A 259 -6.61 -14.64 22.46
CA GLY A 259 -7.54 -13.69 21.85
C GLY A 259 -7.80 -13.98 20.37
N ILE A 260 -6.74 -14.15 19.58
CA ILE A 260 -6.84 -14.48 18.15
C ILE A 260 -7.53 -15.83 17.94
N ASN A 261 -7.25 -16.83 18.77
CA ASN A 261 -7.95 -18.11 18.71
C ASN A 261 -9.45 -17.96 19.00
N ARG A 262 -9.84 -17.13 19.98
CA ARG A 262 -11.24 -16.79 20.26
C ARG A 262 -11.89 -16.07 19.07
N VAL A 263 -11.20 -15.10 18.45
CA VAL A 263 -11.66 -14.40 17.24
C VAL A 263 -11.92 -15.40 16.11
N ARG A 264 -10.98 -16.31 15.83
CA ARG A 264 -11.16 -17.34 14.80
C ARG A 264 -12.33 -18.27 15.09
N ALA A 265 -12.45 -18.74 16.34
CA ALA A 265 -13.53 -19.63 16.75
C ALA A 265 -14.93 -19.00 16.54
N ASN A 266 -15.02 -17.67 16.60
CA ASN A 266 -16.25 -16.92 16.42
C ASN A 266 -16.47 -16.41 14.98
N GLY A 267 -15.65 -16.82 14.00
CA GLY A 267 -15.79 -16.44 12.58
C GLY A 267 -14.99 -15.21 12.15
N GLY A 268 -14.04 -14.76 12.96
CA GLY A 268 -13.05 -13.74 12.61
C GLY A 268 -11.79 -14.30 11.94
N HIS A 269 -10.83 -13.42 11.69
CA HIS A 269 -9.65 -13.67 10.87
C HIS A 269 -8.38 -13.44 11.70
N SER A 270 -7.38 -14.27 11.45
CA SER A 270 -6.05 -14.21 12.05
C SER A 270 -5.08 -13.38 11.21
N ARG A 271 -3.86 -13.22 11.70
CA ARG A 271 -2.74 -12.67 10.93
C ARG A 271 -2.55 -13.41 9.61
N ASP A 272 -2.51 -14.73 9.67
CA ASP A 272 -2.16 -15.54 8.50
C ASP A 272 -3.24 -15.43 7.43
N ASP A 273 -4.50 -15.24 7.80
CA ASP A 273 -5.59 -14.98 6.85
C ASP A 273 -5.41 -13.62 6.13
N VAL A 274 -4.97 -12.59 6.86
CA VAL A 274 -4.66 -11.26 6.28
C VAL A 274 -3.42 -11.32 5.39
N VAL A 275 -2.37 -12.03 5.82
CA VAL A 275 -1.14 -12.23 5.03
C VAL A 275 -1.46 -12.99 3.74
N ALA A 276 -2.22 -14.09 3.83
CA ALA A 276 -2.64 -14.85 2.66
C ALA A 276 -3.44 -13.99 1.67
N TRP A 277 -4.35 -13.14 2.16
CA TRP A 277 -5.06 -12.21 1.28
C TRP A 277 -4.12 -11.20 0.60
N ILE A 278 -3.13 -10.67 1.31
CA ILE A 278 -2.12 -9.76 0.73
C ILE A 278 -1.32 -10.51 -0.34
N ASP A 279 -0.84 -11.72 -0.06
CA ASP A 279 -0.10 -12.56 -1.00
C ASP A 279 -0.94 -12.87 -2.27
N ASP A 280 -2.22 -13.20 -2.10
CA ASP A 280 -3.15 -13.43 -3.20
C ASP A 280 -3.39 -12.16 -4.04
N ALA A 281 -3.47 -10.99 -3.39
CA ALA A 281 -3.59 -9.72 -4.07
C ALA A 281 -2.31 -9.35 -4.84
N ILE A 282 -1.14 -9.63 -4.25
CA ILE A 282 0.17 -9.49 -4.89
C ILE A 282 0.27 -10.43 -6.11
N ALA A 283 -0.20 -11.67 -6.02
CA ALA A 283 -0.18 -12.61 -7.14
C ALA A 283 -1.15 -12.20 -8.26
N ALA A 284 -2.35 -11.73 -7.90
CA ALA A 284 -3.39 -11.35 -8.86
C ALA A 284 -3.06 -10.09 -9.68
N THR A 285 -2.17 -9.22 -9.20
CA THR A 285 -1.75 -8.00 -9.92
C THR A 285 -0.78 -8.26 -11.09
N GLY A 286 -0.48 -9.54 -11.41
CA GLY A 286 0.05 -9.94 -12.71
C GLY A 286 1.36 -9.26 -13.13
N LEU A 287 2.46 -9.66 -12.50
CA LEU A 287 3.82 -9.62 -13.07
C LEU A 287 4.48 -10.97 -12.86
#